data_AF-T2KQM1-F1
#
_entry.id   AF-T2KQM1-F1
#
_cell.length_a   1.000
_cell.length_b   1.000
_cell.length_c   1.000
_cell.angle_alpha   90.00
_cell.angle_beta   90.00
_cell.angle_gamma   90.00
#
_symmetry.space_group_name_H-M   'P 1'
#
loop_
_entity.id
_entity.type
_entity.pdbx_description
1 polymer ?
#
loop_
_entity_poly.entity_id
_entity_poly.type
_entity_poly.pdbx_seq_one_letter_code
_entity_poly.pdbx_strand_id
1 'polypeptide(L)'
;MPKLLKALKFGYFKIVIIKIYSIPMIQKYHQLVRKTKLELEKFDKKKNITWEEKRKFRGTCLPISVELKLRPRAFNFMNDLILCLEKNGHYITFKYDCCHIEMYGHLTEINLRQKYFRKRVKDSTGYSSETYEKSMFLEFQVGSHARKGWLENDSKKLKDYLNPIYNYIEKESLEFAESRKRRELEEEERQVQLKIEEDLAKQKQFVENNLNQLIASANNYKLANDIRIYINALVEKETNFENQNEFKNYLDWAISRADEIDPTIDFSVPKFK
;
A
#
# COMPACT_ATOMS: atom_id res chain seq x y z
N MET A 1 -47.96 -64.04 -51.95
CA MET A 1 -46.65 -64.35 -52.57
C MET A 1 -46.35 -63.33 -53.66
N PRO A 2 -45.09 -63.03 -54.05
CA PRO A 2 -43.78 -63.07 -53.34
C PRO A 2 -43.38 -61.62 -52.90
N LYS A 3 -42.15 -61.16 -52.60
CA LYS A 3 -40.92 -61.66 -51.92
C LYS A 3 -40.26 -60.41 -51.29
N LEU A 4 -40.08 -60.34 -49.96
CA LEU A 4 -38.79 -60.52 -49.24
C LEU A 4 -37.64 -59.52 -49.49
N LEU A 5 -37.37 -58.71 -48.46
CA LEU A 5 -36.09 -58.21 -47.93
C LEU A 5 -35.04 -57.54 -48.85
N LYS A 6 -34.68 -56.29 -48.51
CA LYS A 6 -33.48 -56.01 -47.68
C LYS A 6 -33.45 -54.56 -47.16
N ALA A 7 -33.15 -54.40 -45.87
CA ALA A 7 -32.88 -53.10 -45.25
C ALA A 7 -31.37 -52.82 -45.25
N LEU A 8 -30.96 -51.57 -45.49
CA LEU A 8 -29.58 -51.12 -45.29
C LEU A 8 -29.52 -49.65 -44.79
N LYS A 9 -29.43 -49.55 -43.46
CA LYS A 9 -28.68 -48.57 -42.66
C LYS A 9 -28.69 -47.07 -43.08
N PHE A 10 -29.41 -46.30 -42.25
CA PHE A 10 -29.11 -44.94 -41.81
C PHE A 10 -27.75 -44.33 -42.24
N GLY A 11 -27.82 -43.29 -43.07
CA GLY A 11 -26.77 -42.27 -43.20
C GLY A 11 -27.30 -40.92 -42.72
N TYR A 12 -26.86 -40.47 -41.55
CA TYR A 12 -27.20 -39.13 -41.04
C TYR A 12 -26.52 -38.05 -41.89
N PHE A 13 -27.27 -37.40 -42.77
CA PHE A 13 -26.83 -36.15 -43.40
C PHE A 13 -26.84 -35.02 -42.35
N LYS A 14 -25.72 -34.87 -41.63
CA LYS A 14 -25.45 -33.64 -40.88
C LYS A 14 -25.27 -32.50 -41.89
N ILE A 15 -26.27 -31.64 -42.00
CA ILE A 15 -26.12 -30.34 -42.67
C ILE A 15 -25.09 -29.54 -41.89
N VAL A 16 -23.85 -29.50 -42.39
CA VAL A 16 -22.81 -28.62 -41.86
C VAL A 16 -23.16 -27.21 -42.30
N ILE A 17 -23.84 -26.47 -41.42
CA ILE A 17 -23.98 -25.03 -41.57
C ILE A 17 -22.58 -24.44 -41.41
N ILE A 18 -21.93 -24.17 -42.54
CA ILE A 18 -20.69 -23.40 -42.59
C ILE A 18 -21.04 -22.01 -42.09
N LYS A 19 -20.72 -21.73 -40.82
CA LYS A 19 -20.68 -20.35 -40.32
C LYS A 19 -19.65 -19.61 -41.17
N ILE A 20 -20.14 -18.79 -42.09
CA ILE A 20 -19.32 -17.78 -42.76
C ILE A 20 -18.89 -16.80 -41.66
N TYR A 21 -17.71 -17.04 -41.08
CA TYR A 21 -17.08 -16.09 -40.20
C TYR A 21 -16.83 -14.83 -41.02
N SER A 22 -17.59 -13.76 -40.71
CA SER A 22 -17.35 -12.45 -41.27
C SER A 22 -15.88 -12.09 -41.02
N ILE A 23 -15.11 -12.00 -42.10
CA ILE A 23 -13.69 -11.65 -42.04
C ILE A 23 -13.62 -10.31 -41.29
N PRO A 24 -12.93 -10.23 -40.14
CA PRO A 24 -12.93 -9.02 -39.36
C PRO A 24 -12.29 -7.90 -40.20
N MET A 25 -13.12 -6.92 -40.56
CA MET A 25 -12.70 -5.71 -41.26
C MET A 25 -11.46 -5.15 -40.55
N ILE A 26 -10.31 -5.10 -41.26
CA ILE A 26 -9.00 -4.80 -40.67
C ILE A 26 -9.10 -3.47 -39.91
N GLN A 27 -9.13 -3.55 -38.58
CA GLN A 27 -9.40 -2.39 -37.75
C GLN A 27 -8.13 -1.55 -37.68
N LYS A 28 -8.12 -0.42 -38.37
CA LYS A 28 -6.97 0.52 -38.45
C LYS A 28 -6.43 0.97 -37.08
N TYR A 29 -7.27 0.96 -36.04
CA TYR A 29 -6.92 1.38 -34.70
C TYR A 29 -7.42 0.42 -33.63
N HIS A 30 -6.63 0.23 -32.59
CA HIS A 30 -7.02 -0.46 -31.37
C HIS A 30 -8.31 0.14 -30.77
N GLN A 31 -9.11 -0.70 -30.11
CA GLN A 31 -10.45 -0.32 -29.63
C GLN A 31 -10.42 0.90 -28.71
N LEU A 32 -9.40 1.00 -27.85
CA LEU A 32 -9.23 2.13 -26.92
C LEU A 32 -8.92 3.45 -27.64
N VAL A 33 -8.16 3.41 -28.75
CA VAL A 33 -7.90 4.57 -29.60
C VAL A 33 -9.18 4.99 -30.32
N ARG A 34 -9.96 4.04 -30.84
CA ARG A 34 -11.26 4.29 -31.47
C ARG A 34 -12.25 4.98 -30.51
N LYS A 35 -12.37 4.46 -29.28
CA LYS A 35 -13.19 5.04 -28.21
C LYS A 35 -12.75 6.48 -27.90
N THR A 36 -11.46 6.69 -27.68
CA THR A 36 -10.89 8.03 -27.39
C THR A 36 -11.19 9.01 -28.51
N LYS A 37 -11.02 8.59 -29.78
CA LYS A 37 -11.34 9.42 -30.94
C LYS A 37 -12.80 9.88 -30.93
N LEU A 38 -13.75 8.96 -30.72
CA LEU A 38 -15.18 9.27 -30.70
C LEU A 38 -15.56 10.22 -29.55
N GLU A 39 -14.99 10.05 -28.35
CA GLU A 39 -15.26 10.98 -27.23
C GLU A 39 -14.66 12.37 -27.48
N LEU A 40 -13.46 12.46 -28.05
CA LEU A 40 -12.87 13.75 -28.43
C LEU A 40 -13.70 14.47 -29.53
N GLU A 41 -14.24 13.74 -30.50
CA GLU A 41 -15.13 14.29 -31.53
C GLU A 41 -16.48 14.77 -30.98
N LYS A 42 -16.96 14.19 -29.87
CA LYS A 42 -18.12 14.72 -29.13
C LYS A 42 -17.77 16.01 -28.39
N PHE A 43 -16.57 16.08 -27.79
CA PHE A 43 -16.10 17.25 -27.07
C PHE A 43 -15.91 18.47 -27.99
N ASP A 44 -15.42 18.30 -29.22
CA ASP A 44 -15.28 19.41 -30.19
C ASP A 44 -16.62 20.07 -30.55
N LYS A 45 -17.71 19.29 -30.52
CA LYS A 45 -19.06 19.77 -30.83
C LYS A 45 -19.71 20.50 -29.66
N LYS A 46 -19.13 20.46 -28.47
CA LYS A 46 -19.64 21.11 -27.26
C LYS A 46 -18.93 22.43 -26.99
N LYS A 47 -19.70 23.50 -26.85
CA LYS A 47 -19.18 24.83 -26.47
C LYS A 47 -18.58 24.85 -25.06
N ASN A 48 -19.19 24.12 -24.12
CA ASN A 48 -18.75 23.97 -22.74
C ASN A 48 -18.72 22.48 -22.38
N ILE A 49 -17.70 22.05 -21.64
CA ILE A 49 -17.53 20.68 -21.14
C ILE A 49 -17.38 20.74 -19.62
N THR A 50 -18.23 20.02 -18.90
CA THR A 50 -18.27 20.05 -17.43
C THR A 50 -17.03 19.40 -16.81
N TRP A 51 -16.81 19.63 -15.52
CA TRP A 51 -15.73 18.96 -14.77
C TRP A 51 -15.94 17.44 -14.72
N GLU A 52 -17.17 16.99 -14.51
CA GLU A 52 -17.55 15.57 -14.44
C GLU A 52 -17.32 14.83 -15.76
N GLU A 53 -17.63 15.48 -16.89
CA GLU A 53 -17.35 14.94 -18.22
C GLU A 53 -15.84 14.80 -18.46
N LYS A 54 -15.04 15.80 -18.06
CA LYS A 54 -13.57 15.74 -18.13
C LYS A 54 -13.01 14.63 -17.24
N ARG A 55 -13.55 14.47 -16.04
CA ARG A 55 -13.17 13.40 -15.10
C ARG A 55 -13.46 12.02 -15.71
N LYS A 56 -14.70 11.80 -16.17
CA LYS A 56 -15.13 10.56 -16.83
C LYS A 56 -14.31 10.24 -18.08
N PHE A 57 -13.92 11.26 -18.86
CA PHE A 57 -13.02 11.07 -20.00
C PHE A 57 -11.66 10.54 -19.56
N ARG A 58 -10.98 11.19 -18.59
CA ARG A 58 -9.65 10.76 -18.13
C ARG A 58 -9.64 9.37 -17.50
N GLY A 59 -10.71 9.00 -16.79
CA GLY A 59 -10.89 7.66 -16.22
C GLY A 59 -11.29 6.56 -17.22
N THR A 60 -11.46 6.87 -18.52
CA THR A 60 -11.95 5.86 -19.49
C THR A 60 -11.37 5.94 -20.91
N CYS A 61 -10.63 7.00 -21.24
CA CYS A 61 -10.12 7.31 -22.58
C CYS A 61 -8.66 7.79 -22.50
N LEU A 62 -7.91 7.64 -23.60
CA LEU A 62 -6.49 7.98 -23.61
C LEU A 62 -6.26 9.49 -23.41
N PRO A 63 -5.21 9.88 -22.68
CA PRO A 63 -4.95 11.24 -22.26
C PRO A 63 -4.32 12.06 -23.40
N ILE A 64 -5.12 12.34 -24.44
CA ILE A 64 -4.68 13.02 -25.65
C ILE A 64 -5.17 14.48 -25.64
N SER A 65 -4.24 15.40 -25.40
CA SER A 65 -4.47 16.85 -25.26
C SER A 65 -3.83 17.61 -26.43
N VAL A 66 -4.42 17.50 -27.64
CA VAL A 66 -3.86 18.04 -28.89
C VAL A 66 -4.94 18.68 -29.78
N GLU A 67 -4.56 19.69 -30.56
CA GLU A 67 -5.43 20.27 -31.60
C GLU A 67 -5.80 19.26 -32.71
N LEU A 68 -6.96 19.50 -33.36
CA LEU A 68 -7.52 18.66 -34.43
C LEU A 68 -6.49 18.23 -35.48
N LYS A 69 -5.67 19.16 -35.98
CA LYS A 69 -4.61 18.94 -36.98
C LYS A 69 -3.52 17.96 -36.54
N LEU A 70 -3.30 17.77 -35.24
CA LEU A 70 -2.31 16.84 -34.69
C LEU A 70 -2.90 15.48 -34.29
N ARG A 71 -4.23 15.37 -34.17
CA ARG A 71 -4.90 14.14 -33.71
C ARG A 71 -4.58 12.89 -34.53
N PRO A 72 -4.50 12.90 -35.88
CA PRO A 72 -4.15 11.70 -36.64
C PRO A 72 -2.78 11.14 -36.24
N ARG A 73 -1.79 12.01 -35.99
CA ARG A 73 -0.45 11.62 -35.53
C ARG A 73 -0.49 11.08 -34.10
N ALA A 74 -1.25 11.73 -33.21
CA ALA A 74 -1.44 11.27 -31.84
C ALA A 74 -2.12 9.90 -31.75
N PHE A 75 -3.17 9.65 -32.54
CA PHE A 75 -3.87 8.36 -32.60
C PHE A 75 -2.98 7.25 -33.17
N ASN A 76 -2.20 7.52 -34.22
CA ASN A 76 -1.23 6.55 -34.75
C ASN A 76 -0.19 6.17 -33.68
N PHE A 77 0.42 7.15 -33.01
CA PHE A 77 1.41 6.88 -31.97
C PHE A 77 0.83 6.09 -30.79
N MET A 78 -0.34 6.47 -30.27
CA MET A 78 -0.98 5.73 -29.17
C MET A 78 -1.41 4.32 -29.58
N ASN A 79 -1.77 4.10 -30.85
CA ASN A 79 -2.04 2.78 -31.38
C ASN A 79 -0.77 1.91 -31.39
N ASP A 80 0.32 2.44 -31.96
CA ASP A 80 1.61 1.74 -32.02
C ASP A 80 2.15 1.43 -30.60
N LEU A 81 1.94 2.34 -29.65
CA LEU A 81 2.26 2.15 -28.22
C LEU A 81 1.43 1.02 -27.58
N ILE A 82 0.10 1.00 -27.75
CA ILE A 82 -0.73 -0.04 -27.16
C ILE A 82 -0.39 -1.42 -27.73
N LEU A 83 -0.23 -1.53 -29.06
CA LEU A 83 0.15 -2.79 -29.70
C LEU A 83 1.56 -3.26 -29.27
N CYS A 84 2.47 -2.33 -28.99
CA CYS A 84 3.79 -2.62 -28.44
C CYS A 84 3.70 -3.17 -27.00
N LEU A 85 2.85 -2.58 -26.15
CA LEU A 85 2.60 -3.07 -24.79
C LEU A 85 1.97 -4.46 -24.80
N GLU A 86 0.87 -4.62 -25.54
CA GLU A 86 0.11 -5.88 -25.60
C GLU A 86 0.95 -7.05 -26.13
N LYS A 87 1.83 -6.78 -27.13
CA LYS A 87 2.78 -7.77 -27.65
C LYS A 87 3.76 -8.30 -26.59
N ASN A 88 4.08 -7.49 -25.58
CA ASN A 88 4.98 -7.86 -24.48
C ASN A 88 4.22 -8.27 -23.19
N GLY A 89 2.90 -8.45 -23.25
CA GLY A 89 2.09 -8.84 -22.08
C GLY A 89 1.80 -7.69 -21.09
N HIS A 90 1.88 -6.44 -21.56
CA HIS A 90 1.61 -5.24 -20.78
C HIS A 90 0.39 -4.49 -21.34
N TYR A 91 -0.26 -3.64 -20.53
CA TYR A 91 -1.56 -3.08 -20.89
C TYR A 91 -1.79 -1.68 -20.35
N ILE A 92 -2.85 -1.03 -20.87
CA ILE A 92 -3.33 0.27 -20.38
C ILE A 92 -4.39 0.05 -19.31
N THR A 93 -4.20 0.70 -18.15
CA THR A 93 -5.12 0.66 -17.01
C THR A 93 -5.63 2.05 -16.65
N PHE A 94 -6.91 2.14 -16.31
CA PHE A 94 -7.53 3.34 -15.77
C PHE A 94 -7.78 3.20 -14.27
N LYS A 95 -7.09 4.00 -13.47
CA LYS A 95 -7.19 4.06 -11.99
C LYS A 95 -7.07 5.52 -11.57
N TYR A 96 -7.71 5.93 -10.47
CA TYR A 96 -7.65 7.29 -9.92
C TYR A 96 -7.96 8.42 -10.92
N ASP A 97 -8.93 8.20 -11.83
CA ASP A 97 -9.28 9.12 -12.92
C ASP A 97 -8.10 9.49 -13.86
N CYS A 98 -7.08 8.62 -13.93
CA CYS A 98 -5.89 8.76 -14.78
C CYS A 98 -5.63 7.49 -15.60
N CYS A 99 -4.95 7.68 -16.75
CA CYS A 99 -4.53 6.61 -17.64
C CYS A 99 -3.09 6.20 -17.32
N HIS A 100 -2.86 4.91 -17.15
CA HIS A 100 -1.58 4.33 -16.78
C HIS A 100 -1.15 3.24 -17.76
N ILE A 101 0.14 3.01 -17.85
CA ILE A 101 0.71 1.75 -18.33
C ILE A 101 0.92 0.86 -17.11
N GLU A 102 0.45 -0.40 -17.17
CA GLU A 102 0.61 -1.39 -16.12
C GLU A 102 1.65 -2.44 -16.54
N MET A 103 2.78 -2.47 -15.82
CA MET A 103 3.92 -3.37 -16.01
C MET A 103 4.35 -3.91 -14.64
N TYR A 104 4.49 -5.23 -14.49
CA TYR A 104 4.92 -5.88 -13.23
C TYR A 104 4.13 -5.44 -11.98
N GLY A 105 2.86 -5.08 -12.17
CA GLY A 105 1.97 -4.55 -11.11
C GLY A 105 2.33 -3.14 -10.61
N HIS A 106 3.21 -2.42 -11.32
CA HIS A 106 3.43 -0.98 -11.17
C HIS A 106 2.56 -0.20 -12.17
N LEU A 107 2.19 1.03 -11.83
CA LEU A 107 1.27 1.88 -12.59
C LEU A 107 1.94 3.21 -12.94
N THR A 108 2.39 3.34 -14.18
CA THR A 108 3.03 4.58 -14.66
C THR A 108 1.99 5.46 -15.35
N GLU A 109 1.63 6.60 -14.77
CA GLU A 109 0.73 7.58 -15.40
C GLU A 109 1.32 8.06 -16.74
N ILE A 110 0.49 8.21 -17.77
CA ILE A 110 0.92 8.70 -19.09
C ILE A 110 0.11 9.93 -19.53
N ASN A 111 0.69 10.74 -20.43
CA ASN A 111 0.00 11.88 -21.05
C ASN A 111 0.58 12.17 -22.44
N LEU A 112 -0.27 12.43 -23.43
CA LEU A 112 0.12 12.84 -24.78
C LEU A 112 -0.43 14.23 -25.08
N ARG A 113 0.46 15.22 -25.20
CA ARG A 113 0.08 16.63 -25.33
C ARG A 113 0.74 17.30 -26.53
N GLN A 114 0.16 18.40 -26.98
CA GLN A 114 0.84 19.35 -27.86
C GLN A 114 1.83 20.17 -27.03
N LYS A 115 3.05 20.38 -27.54
CA LYS A 115 4.03 21.24 -26.86
C LYS A 115 3.67 22.71 -27.07
N TYR A 116 3.79 23.48 -26.00
CA TYR A 116 3.70 24.93 -26.00
C TYR A 116 5.10 25.46 -25.66
N PHE A 117 5.58 26.44 -26.42
CA PHE A 117 6.81 27.14 -26.12
C PHE A 117 6.48 28.45 -25.40
N ARG A 118 7.17 28.70 -24.28
CA ARG A 118 7.05 29.96 -23.54
C ARG A 118 7.85 31.03 -24.28
N LYS A 119 7.20 32.13 -24.59
CA LYS A 119 7.80 33.32 -25.21
C LYS A 119 7.69 34.48 -24.23
N ARG A 120 8.82 35.14 -23.97
CA ARG A 120 8.83 36.38 -23.18
C ARG A 120 8.65 37.55 -24.13
N VAL A 121 7.59 38.34 -23.93
CA VAL A 121 7.30 39.54 -24.72
C VAL A 121 7.54 40.74 -23.82
N LYS A 122 8.19 41.79 -24.32
CA LYS A 122 8.29 43.08 -23.63
C LYS A 122 7.27 44.05 -24.22
N ASP A 123 6.62 44.82 -23.37
CA ASP A 123 5.80 45.95 -23.79
C ASP A 123 6.64 47.21 -24.03
N SER A 124 5.98 48.30 -24.44
CA SER A 124 6.61 49.60 -24.70
C SER A 124 7.16 50.28 -23.44
N THR A 125 6.71 49.88 -22.25
CA THR A 125 7.24 50.35 -20.96
C THR A 125 8.37 49.47 -20.42
N GLY A 126 8.76 48.42 -21.16
CA GLY A 126 9.89 47.54 -20.87
C GLY A 126 9.58 46.38 -19.91
N TYR A 127 8.34 46.29 -19.39
CA TYR A 127 7.92 45.17 -18.56
C TYR A 127 7.79 43.90 -19.41
N SER A 128 8.18 42.76 -18.83
CA SER A 128 8.12 41.48 -19.54
C SER A 128 6.91 40.65 -19.11
N SER A 129 6.06 40.31 -20.07
CA SER A 129 4.99 39.32 -19.92
C SER A 129 5.41 37.96 -20.49
N GLU A 130 4.70 36.92 -20.09
CA GLU A 130 4.90 35.55 -20.57
C GLU A 130 3.69 35.13 -21.41
N THR A 131 3.96 34.69 -22.65
CA THR A 131 2.96 34.14 -23.55
C THR A 131 3.35 32.71 -23.94
N TYR A 132 2.39 31.93 -24.44
CA TYR A 132 2.60 30.54 -24.84
C TYR A 132 2.20 30.34 -26.29
N GLU A 133 3.19 30.04 -27.13
CA GLU A 133 2.97 29.74 -28.55
C GLU A 133 2.79 28.23 -28.77
N LYS A 134 1.76 27.87 -29.53
CA LYS A 134 1.43 26.48 -29.86
C LYS A 134 2.37 25.95 -30.93
N SER A 135 3.07 24.86 -30.64
CA SER A 135 3.91 24.17 -31.63
C SER A 135 3.12 23.15 -32.46
N MET A 136 3.79 22.59 -33.49
CA MET A 136 3.33 21.41 -34.23
C MET A 136 3.90 20.08 -33.71
N PHE A 137 4.56 20.12 -32.54
CA PHE A 137 5.22 18.99 -31.92
C PHE A 137 4.35 18.36 -30.83
N LEU A 138 4.34 17.03 -30.80
CA LEU A 138 3.79 16.24 -29.72
C LEU A 138 4.86 16.01 -28.64
N GLU A 139 4.41 15.91 -27.40
CA GLU A 139 5.20 15.53 -26.25
C GLU A 139 4.46 14.39 -25.53
N PHE A 140 5.10 13.22 -25.48
CA PHE A 140 4.65 12.12 -24.62
C PHE A 140 5.32 12.25 -23.26
N GLN A 141 4.56 12.12 -22.18
CA GLN A 141 5.03 12.26 -20.81
C GLN A 141 4.64 11.03 -19.99
N VAL A 142 5.52 10.64 -19.07
CA VAL A 142 5.26 9.61 -18.06
C VAL A 142 5.47 10.19 -16.66
N GLY A 143 4.73 9.67 -15.69
CA GLY A 143 4.73 10.12 -14.29
C GLY A 143 3.83 11.32 -14.03
N SER A 144 3.46 11.48 -12.76
CA SER A 144 2.51 12.51 -12.30
C SER A 144 3.19 13.84 -11.95
N HIS A 145 4.30 13.80 -11.20
CA HIS A 145 5.02 14.98 -10.67
C HIS A 145 6.35 15.24 -11.39
N ALA A 146 7.35 14.38 -11.20
CA ALA A 146 8.67 14.49 -11.84
C ALA A 146 8.65 13.87 -13.25
N ARG A 147 7.94 14.52 -14.19
CA ARG A 147 7.62 13.90 -15.48
C ARG A 147 8.82 13.75 -16.40
N LYS A 148 9.12 12.52 -16.82
CA LYS A 148 9.96 12.27 -17.98
C LYS A 148 9.14 12.51 -19.24
N GLY A 149 9.74 13.16 -20.25
CA GLY A 149 9.06 13.45 -21.50
C GLY A 149 9.94 13.22 -22.73
N TRP A 150 9.30 12.84 -23.83
CA TRP A 150 9.88 12.74 -25.16
C TRP A 150 9.14 13.71 -26.07
N LEU A 151 9.88 14.68 -26.59
CA LEU A 151 9.39 15.77 -27.42
C LEU A 151 9.82 15.55 -28.86
N GLU A 152 8.87 15.64 -29.79
CA GLU A 152 9.18 15.67 -31.22
C GLU A 152 9.94 16.94 -31.61
N ASN A 153 10.71 16.82 -32.68
CA ASN A 153 11.32 17.92 -33.39
C ASN A 153 11.19 17.66 -34.89
N ASP A 154 11.87 18.45 -35.72
CA ASP A 154 11.81 18.31 -37.17
C ASP A 154 12.42 16.97 -37.64
N SER A 155 13.49 16.52 -36.99
CA SER A 155 14.24 15.30 -37.33
C SER A 155 13.71 14.01 -36.69
N LYS A 156 13.05 14.07 -35.52
CA LYS A 156 12.54 12.90 -34.77
C LYS A 156 11.07 13.06 -34.38
N LYS A 157 10.26 12.03 -34.63
CA LYS A 157 8.83 11.94 -34.29
C LYS A 157 8.62 10.97 -33.12
N LEU A 158 7.44 10.98 -32.49
CA LEU A 158 7.20 10.11 -31.32
C LEU A 158 7.37 8.61 -31.61
N LYS A 159 7.14 8.19 -32.86
CA LYS A 159 7.36 6.79 -33.29
C LYS A 159 8.81 6.35 -33.13
N ASP A 160 9.77 7.25 -33.36
CA ASP A 160 11.20 6.96 -33.23
C ASP A 160 11.62 6.80 -31.75
N TYR A 161 10.79 7.29 -30.84
CA TYR A 161 10.96 7.14 -29.39
C TYR A 161 10.19 5.94 -28.82
N LEU A 162 9.48 5.13 -29.62
CA LEU A 162 8.63 4.03 -29.12
C LEU A 162 9.42 3.03 -28.26
N ASN A 163 10.55 2.49 -28.77
CA ASN A 163 11.39 1.58 -27.99
C ASN A 163 12.06 2.29 -26.78
N PRO A 164 12.68 3.49 -26.92
CA PRO A 164 13.15 4.26 -25.77
C PRO A 164 12.11 4.54 -24.67
N ILE A 165 10.84 4.75 -25.03
CA ILE A 165 9.73 4.94 -24.10
C ILE A 165 9.41 3.62 -23.39
N TYR A 166 9.24 2.54 -24.15
CA TYR A 166 8.95 1.21 -23.61
C TYR A 166 10.04 0.77 -22.61
N ASN A 167 11.30 0.77 -23.04
CA ASN A 167 12.44 0.35 -22.20
C ASN A 167 12.60 1.19 -20.93
N TYR A 168 12.24 2.48 -20.97
CA TYR A 168 12.28 3.36 -19.80
C TYR A 168 11.24 2.95 -18.76
N ILE A 169 9.99 2.74 -19.19
CA ILE A 169 8.88 2.37 -18.29
C ILE A 169 9.08 0.95 -17.76
N GLU A 170 9.55 0.03 -18.61
CA GLU A 170 9.86 -1.35 -18.24
C GLU A 170 10.92 -1.39 -17.13
N LYS A 171 12.02 -0.64 -17.30
CA LYS A 171 13.08 -0.51 -16.30
C LYS A 171 12.56 0.05 -14.96
N GLU A 172 11.88 1.20 -14.96
CA GLU A 172 11.35 1.80 -13.73
C GLU A 172 10.36 0.86 -13.02
N SER A 173 9.54 0.13 -13.80
CA SER A 173 8.55 -0.80 -13.26
C SER A 173 9.19 -2.04 -12.63
N LEU A 174 10.28 -2.55 -13.20
CA LEU A 174 11.10 -3.63 -12.61
C LEU A 174 11.75 -3.17 -11.30
N GLU A 175 12.44 -2.03 -11.32
CA GLU A 175 13.10 -1.44 -10.12
C GLU A 175 12.08 -1.21 -8.98
N PHE A 176 10.85 -0.79 -9.31
CA PHE A 176 9.76 -0.64 -8.35
C PHE A 176 9.22 -1.97 -7.83
N ALA A 177 9.09 -2.98 -8.70
CA ALA A 177 8.63 -4.32 -8.31
C ALA A 177 9.62 -5.03 -7.37
N GLU A 178 10.92 -4.95 -7.66
CA GLU A 178 12.00 -5.43 -6.79
C GLU A 178 12.03 -4.68 -5.47
N SER A 179 11.92 -3.35 -5.52
CA SER A 179 11.89 -2.50 -4.31
C SER A 179 10.62 -2.69 -3.46
N ARG A 180 9.54 -3.28 -3.99
CA ARG A 180 8.40 -3.73 -3.17
C ARG A 180 8.73 -5.03 -2.44
N LYS A 181 9.16 -6.06 -3.17
CA LYS A 181 9.54 -7.37 -2.59
C LYS A 181 10.57 -7.23 -1.48
N ARG A 182 11.58 -6.37 -1.66
CA ARG A 182 12.59 -6.13 -0.62
C ARG A 182 11.98 -5.50 0.64
N ARG A 183 11.08 -4.52 0.50
CA ARG A 183 10.41 -3.87 1.64
C ARG A 183 9.42 -4.80 2.35
N GLU A 184 8.79 -5.72 1.62
CA GLU A 184 7.92 -6.75 2.21
C GLU A 184 8.76 -7.66 3.13
N LEU A 185 9.92 -8.14 2.67
CA LEU A 185 10.86 -8.92 3.50
C LEU A 185 11.45 -8.11 4.67
N GLU A 186 11.92 -6.88 4.44
CA GLU A 186 12.46 -5.99 5.48
C GLU A 186 11.44 -5.70 6.60
N GLU A 187 10.13 -5.65 6.27
CA GLU A 187 9.07 -5.44 7.25
C GLU A 187 8.69 -6.76 7.97
N GLU A 188 8.67 -7.90 7.29
CA GLU A 188 8.51 -9.22 7.94
C GLU A 188 9.61 -9.48 8.98
N GLU A 189 10.88 -9.24 8.63
CA GLU A 189 12.02 -9.34 9.55
C GLU A 189 11.87 -8.39 10.75
N ARG A 190 11.45 -7.15 10.51
CA ARG A 190 11.20 -6.16 11.56
C ARG A 190 10.10 -6.60 12.52
N GLN A 191 8.98 -7.13 12.02
CA GLN A 191 7.86 -7.57 12.86
C GLN A 191 8.25 -8.78 13.72
N VAL A 192 9.08 -9.70 13.21
CA VAL A 192 9.65 -10.79 14.00
C VAL A 192 10.57 -10.24 15.10
N GLN A 193 11.47 -9.31 14.77
CA GLN A 193 12.41 -8.72 15.73
C GLN A 193 11.69 -7.94 16.84
N LEU A 194 10.70 -7.11 16.51
CA LEU A 194 9.88 -6.37 17.47
C LEU A 194 9.19 -7.32 18.46
N LYS A 195 8.65 -8.45 17.98
CA LYS A 195 8.00 -9.44 18.84
C LYS A 195 8.99 -10.12 19.81
N ILE A 196 10.20 -10.43 19.34
CA ILE A 196 11.28 -10.97 20.18
C ILE A 196 11.68 -9.94 21.26
N GLU A 197 11.81 -8.67 20.90
CA GLU A 197 12.15 -7.60 21.84
C GLU A 197 11.05 -7.36 22.88
N GLU A 198 9.78 -7.36 22.48
CA GLU A 198 8.65 -7.29 23.40
C GLU A 198 8.62 -8.46 24.38
N ASP A 199 8.82 -9.70 23.91
CA ASP A 199 8.75 -10.88 24.76
C ASP A 199 9.95 -10.95 25.72
N LEU A 200 11.15 -10.53 25.28
CA LEU A 200 12.31 -10.34 26.15
C LEU A 200 12.09 -9.22 27.18
N ALA A 201 11.42 -8.12 26.82
CA ALA A 201 11.09 -7.04 27.75
C ALA A 201 10.09 -7.51 28.81
N LYS A 202 9.03 -8.24 28.42
CA LYS A 202 8.05 -8.85 29.33
C LYS A 202 8.73 -9.82 30.30
N GLN A 203 9.65 -10.67 29.81
CA GLN A 203 10.42 -11.60 30.66
C GLN A 203 11.31 -10.86 31.66
N LYS A 204 12.04 -9.82 31.22
CA LYS A 204 12.87 -9.00 32.12
C LYS A 204 12.02 -8.33 33.21
N GLN A 205 10.91 -7.70 32.83
CA GLN A 205 10.00 -7.04 33.78
C GLN A 205 9.38 -8.04 34.77
N PHE A 206 9.03 -9.25 34.32
CA PHE A 206 8.55 -10.32 35.19
C PHE A 206 9.61 -10.76 36.21
N VAL A 207 10.85 -10.99 35.76
CA VAL A 207 11.97 -11.35 36.65
C VAL A 207 12.28 -10.24 37.64
N GLU A 208 12.30 -8.98 37.19
CA GLU A 208 12.55 -7.80 38.04
C GLU A 208 11.44 -7.62 39.10
N ASN A 209 10.18 -7.74 38.71
CA ASN A 209 9.05 -7.70 39.65
C ASN A 209 9.14 -8.81 40.71
N ASN A 210 9.42 -10.05 40.29
CA ASN A 210 9.55 -11.18 41.22
C ASN A 210 10.76 -11.01 42.16
N LEU A 211 11.88 -10.48 41.66
CA LEU A 211 13.06 -10.19 42.47
C LEU A 211 12.77 -9.10 43.51
N ASN A 212 12.08 -8.02 43.11
CA ASN A 212 11.69 -6.94 44.00
C ASN A 212 10.71 -7.43 45.09
N GLN A 213 9.74 -8.28 44.72
CA GLN A 213 8.85 -8.95 45.69
C GLN A 213 9.63 -9.84 46.66
N LEU A 214 10.55 -10.67 46.16
CA LEU A 214 11.39 -11.55 46.99
C LEU A 214 12.26 -10.76 47.98
N ILE A 215 12.87 -9.64 47.54
CA ILE A 215 13.66 -8.75 48.40
C ILE A 215 12.78 -8.12 49.48
N ALA A 216 11.58 -7.63 49.12
CA ALA A 216 10.63 -7.06 50.07
C ALA A 216 10.19 -8.11 51.12
N SER A 217 9.84 -9.33 50.70
CA SER A 217 9.51 -10.43 51.59
C SER A 217 10.69 -10.80 52.51
N ALA A 218 11.91 -10.93 51.98
CA ALA A 218 13.08 -11.27 52.80
C ALA A 218 13.38 -10.20 53.86
N ASN A 219 13.26 -8.92 53.51
CA ASN A 219 13.41 -7.81 54.46
C ASN A 219 12.33 -7.82 55.54
N ASN A 220 11.07 -8.06 55.16
CA ASN A 220 9.95 -8.14 56.10
C ASN A 220 10.09 -9.33 57.05
N TYR A 221 10.48 -10.51 56.56
CA TYR A 221 10.77 -11.69 57.37
C TYR A 221 11.90 -11.43 58.38
N LYS A 222 12.98 -10.78 57.93
CA LYS A 222 14.07 -10.37 58.83
C LYS A 222 13.55 -9.42 59.92
N LEU A 223 12.80 -8.38 59.54
CA LEU A 223 12.26 -7.40 60.48
C LEU A 223 11.31 -8.03 61.51
N ALA A 224 10.45 -8.97 61.10
CA ALA A 224 9.60 -9.74 62.00
C ALA A 224 10.42 -10.51 63.05
N ASN A 225 11.50 -11.18 62.63
CA ASN A 225 12.38 -11.90 63.53
C ASN A 225 13.22 -10.97 64.43
N ASP A 226 13.73 -9.86 63.91
CA ASP A 226 14.45 -8.85 64.71
C ASP A 226 13.54 -8.28 65.81
N ILE A 227 12.25 -8.03 65.52
CA ILE A 227 11.25 -7.63 66.51
C ILE A 227 11.01 -8.74 67.55
N ARG A 228 10.81 -10.00 67.13
CA ARG A 228 10.62 -11.13 68.07
C ARG A 228 11.81 -11.34 69.00
N ILE A 229 13.04 -11.23 68.48
CA ILE A 229 14.28 -11.31 69.28
C ILE A 229 14.33 -10.17 70.31
N TYR A 230 13.99 -8.94 69.90
CA TYR A 230 13.95 -7.79 70.81
C TYR A 230 12.89 -7.94 71.91
N ILE A 231 11.70 -8.41 71.57
CA ILE A 231 10.60 -8.70 72.53
C ILE A 231 11.05 -9.75 73.56
N ASN A 232 11.67 -10.84 73.13
CA ASN A 232 12.21 -11.86 74.05
C ASN A 232 13.27 -11.27 74.98
N ALA A 233 14.20 -10.46 74.46
CA ALA A 233 15.22 -9.81 75.26
C ALA A 233 14.66 -8.78 76.27
N LEU A 234 13.54 -8.11 75.96
CA LEU A 234 12.83 -7.27 76.93
C LEU A 234 12.22 -8.11 78.06
N VAL A 235 11.56 -9.22 77.73
CA VAL A 235 10.95 -10.13 78.71
C VAL A 235 12.00 -10.75 79.65
N GLU A 236 13.19 -11.10 79.13
CA GLU A 236 14.30 -11.62 79.95
C GLU A 236 14.91 -10.58 80.89
N LYS A 237 14.90 -9.30 80.50
CA LYS A 237 15.57 -8.22 81.25
C LYS A 237 14.75 -7.68 82.42
N GLU A 238 13.42 -7.70 82.33
CA GLU A 238 12.56 -6.92 83.21
C GLU A 238 11.80 -7.79 84.23
N THR A 239 12.29 -7.78 85.48
CA THR A 239 11.78 -8.64 86.57
C THR A 239 10.83 -7.94 87.56
N ASN A 240 10.53 -6.65 87.38
CA ASN A 240 9.53 -5.93 88.17
C ASN A 240 9.00 -4.68 87.44
N PHE A 241 7.73 -4.72 87.01
CA PHE A 241 6.97 -3.54 86.57
C PHE A 241 5.89 -3.21 87.61
N GLU A 242 5.77 -1.94 87.99
CA GLU A 242 4.66 -1.45 88.84
C GLU A 242 3.30 -1.53 88.13
N ASN A 243 3.28 -1.62 86.78
CA ASN A 243 2.04 -1.64 85.98
C ASN A 243 2.04 -2.79 84.94
N GLN A 244 2.05 -4.04 85.42
CA GLN A 244 2.16 -5.27 84.59
C GLN A 244 1.18 -5.36 83.41
N ASN A 245 -0.01 -4.77 83.53
CA ASN A 245 -1.07 -4.92 82.53
C ASN A 245 -0.81 -4.10 81.25
N GLU A 246 -0.20 -2.91 81.37
CA GLU A 246 0.21 -2.10 80.22
C GLU A 246 1.38 -2.73 79.46
N PHE A 247 2.36 -3.26 80.20
CA PHE A 247 3.49 -3.98 79.61
C PHE A 247 3.03 -5.21 78.82
N LYS A 248 2.10 -6.01 79.37
CA LYS A 248 1.52 -7.15 78.65
C LYS A 248 0.81 -6.73 77.37
N ASN A 249 -0.03 -5.69 77.41
CA ASN A 249 -0.71 -5.18 76.22
C ASN A 249 0.27 -4.70 75.14
N TYR A 250 1.41 -4.11 75.53
CA TYR A 250 2.47 -3.72 74.61
C TYR A 250 3.15 -4.94 73.96
N LEU A 251 3.45 -5.99 74.73
CA LEU A 251 4.03 -7.23 74.20
C LEU A 251 3.06 -7.91 73.20
N ASP A 252 1.79 -8.05 73.56
CA ASP A 252 0.77 -8.67 72.70
C ASP A 252 0.59 -7.88 71.38
N TRP A 253 0.60 -6.54 71.44
CA TRP A 253 0.60 -5.67 70.26
C TRP A 253 1.85 -5.85 69.40
N ALA A 254 3.04 -5.86 70.01
CA ALA A 254 4.31 -5.94 69.29
C ALA A 254 4.49 -7.31 68.61
N ILE A 255 4.03 -8.41 69.23
CA ILE A 255 3.99 -9.75 68.63
C ILE A 255 3.01 -9.76 67.44
N SER A 256 1.78 -9.25 67.62
CA SER A 256 0.80 -9.15 66.52
C SER A 256 1.37 -8.37 65.34
N ARG A 257 2.11 -7.28 65.61
CA ARG A 257 2.71 -6.45 64.57
C ARG A 257 3.89 -7.10 63.87
N ALA A 258 4.67 -7.95 64.57
CA ALA A 258 5.71 -8.77 63.96
C ALA A 258 5.10 -9.84 63.03
N ASP A 259 4.01 -10.48 63.47
CA ASP A 259 3.31 -11.47 62.67
C ASP A 259 2.66 -10.84 61.42
N GLU A 260 2.02 -9.67 61.54
CA GLU A 260 1.38 -8.95 60.42
C GLU A 260 2.31 -8.64 59.24
N ILE A 261 3.61 -8.46 59.50
CA ILE A 261 4.61 -8.20 58.47
C ILE A 261 5.33 -9.46 58.00
N ASP A 262 5.23 -10.57 58.72
CA ASP A 262 5.93 -11.81 58.39
C ASP A 262 5.29 -12.51 57.17
N PRO A 263 5.98 -12.57 56.01
CA PRO A 263 5.42 -13.20 54.80
C PRO A 263 5.30 -14.73 54.91
N THR A 264 5.80 -15.34 55.98
CA THR A 264 5.66 -16.78 56.25
C THR A 264 4.43 -17.13 57.09
N ILE A 265 3.74 -16.12 57.65
CA ILE A 265 2.52 -16.32 58.42
C ILE A 265 1.31 -16.16 57.51
N ASP A 266 0.60 -17.26 57.31
CA ASP A 266 -0.63 -17.29 56.52
C ASP A 266 -1.84 -16.91 57.38
N PHE A 267 -2.33 -15.69 57.18
CA PHE A 267 -3.55 -15.17 57.82
C PHE A 267 -4.85 -15.73 57.21
N SER A 268 -4.79 -16.49 56.11
CA SER A 268 -5.97 -17.04 55.45
C SER A 268 -6.50 -18.33 56.08
N VAL A 269 -5.71 -18.98 56.95
CA VAL A 269 -6.14 -20.15 57.72
C VAL A 269 -6.68 -19.72 59.09
N PRO A 270 -7.97 -19.94 59.40
CA PRO A 270 -8.50 -19.62 60.73
C PRO A 270 -7.80 -20.46 61.79
N LYS A 271 -7.18 -19.80 62.79
CA LYS A 271 -6.71 -20.47 64.01
C LYS A 271 -7.91 -21.03 64.77
N PHE A 272 -8.26 -22.29 64.49
CA PHE A 272 -9.26 -23.03 65.27
C PHE A 272 -8.82 -23.05 66.75
N LYS A 273 -9.73 -22.62 67.62
CA LYS A 273 -9.62 -22.71 69.08
C LYS A 273 -10.16 -24.05 69.57
#